data_AF-A0A0B4FBD7-F1
#
_entry.id   AF-A0A0B4FBD7-F1
#
_cell.length_a   1.000
_cell.length_b   1.000
_cell.length_c   1.000
_cell.angle_alpha   90.00
_cell.angle_beta   90.00
_cell.angle_gamma   90.00
#
_symmetry.space_group_name_H-M   'P 1'
#
loop_
_entity.id
_entity.type
_entity.pdbx_description
1 polymer ?
#
loop_
_entity_poly.entity_id
_entity_poly.type
_entity_poly.pdbx_seq_one_letter_code
_entity_poly.pdbx_strand_id
1 'polypeptide(L)'
;MGEHRDTFQSRLKHINRKHTAMSEGFSAKMRPDGLLVIQPRRVQSRISARTVVIFAGAFLLFKGFLMAALGFGSYDERVRTLAEGSALERAGAFIMQADPASVYIAQKIGPVLR
;
A
#
# COMPACT_ATOMS: atom_id res chain seq x y z
N MET A 1 -3.77 -31.30 35.63
CA MET A 1 -2.49 -31.52 34.91
C MET A 1 -2.35 -30.69 33.62
N GLY A 2 -3.43 -30.24 32.94
CA GLY A 2 -3.33 -29.41 31.72
C GLY A 2 -3.00 -27.93 31.96
N GLU A 3 -3.56 -27.32 33.01
CA GLU A 3 -3.48 -25.88 33.28
C GLU A 3 -2.04 -25.35 33.48
N HIS A 4 -1.17 -26.12 34.12
CA HIS A 4 0.25 -25.75 34.29
C HIS A 4 1.04 -25.78 32.97
N ARG A 5 0.66 -26.65 32.03
CA ARG A 5 1.31 -26.72 30.71
C ARG A 5 0.93 -25.51 29.86
N ASP A 6 -0.33 -25.09 29.92
CA ASP A 6 -0.83 -23.96 29.14
C ASP A 6 -0.25 -22.62 29.62
N THR A 7 -0.14 -22.45 30.94
CA THR A 7 0.53 -21.27 31.53
C THR A 7 2.02 -21.23 31.18
N PHE A 8 2.70 -22.37 31.19
CA PHE A 8 4.11 -22.47 30.77
C PHE A 8 4.29 -22.13 29.28
N GLN A 9 3.45 -22.70 28.40
CA GLN A 9 3.48 -22.42 26.96
C GLN A 9 3.18 -20.95 26.65
N SER A 10 2.24 -20.34 27.38
CA SER A 10 1.90 -18.92 27.24
C SER A 10 3.08 -18.02 27.60
N ARG A 11 3.83 -18.37 28.66
CA ARG A 11 5.06 -17.66 29.04
C ARG A 11 6.17 -17.84 28.01
N LEU A 12 6.38 -19.05 27.49
CA LEU A 12 7.35 -19.29 26.43
C LEU A 12 7.05 -18.47 25.17
N LYS A 13 5.78 -18.42 24.73
CA LYS A 13 5.36 -17.57 23.61
C LYS A 13 5.67 -16.10 23.85
N HIS A 14 5.44 -15.61 25.08
CA HIS A 14 5.71 -14.22 25.44
C HIS A 14 7.21 -13.89 25.39
N ILE A 15 8.05 -14.78 25.92
CA ILE A 15 9.52 -14.63 25.91
C ILE A 15 10.03 -14.66 24.47
N ASN A 16 9.60 -15.64 23.68
CA ASN A 16 10.03 -15.77 22.29
C ASN A 16 9.63 -14.54 21.46
N ARG A 17 8.39 -14.07 21.59
CA ARG A 17 7.92 -12.84 20.92
C ARG A 17 8.75 -11.62 21.30
N LYS A 18 9.10 -11.47 22.59
CA LYS A 18 9.94 -10.37 23.07
C LYS A 18 11.35 -10.46 22.47
N HIS A 19 11.92 -11.66 22.40
CA HIS A 19 13.25 -11.90 21.85
C HIS A 19 13.30 -11.65 20.32
N THR A 20 12.30 -12.11 19.57
CA THR A 20 12.19 -11.84 18.12
C THR A 20 12.03 -10.36 17.84
N ALA A 21 11.11 -9.66 18.54
CA ALA A 21 10.93 -8.21 18.38
C ALA A 21 12.19 -7.41 18.75
N MET A 22 13.04 -7.98 19.61
CA MET A 22 14.33 -7.45 19.99
C MET A 22 15.37 -7.68 18.88
N SER A 23 15.43 -8.85 18.26
CA SER A 23 16.37 -9.14 17.15
C SER A 23 16.22 -8.23 15.93
N GLU A 24 15.03 -7.65 15.69
CA GLU A 24 14.77 -6.69 14.60
C GLU A 24 15.32 -5.28 14.89
N GLY A 25 15.87 -5.06 16.08
CA GLY A 25 16.49 -3.81 16.50
C GLY A 25 15.92 -3.29 17.81
N PHE A 26 16.75 -2.50 18.50
CA PHE A 26 16.45 -2.02 19.85
C PHE A 26 16.63 -0.50 19.92
N SER A 27 15.85 0.15 20.77
CA SER A 27 16.06 1.56 21.12
C SER A 27 16.10 1.69 22.63
N ALA A 28 17.14 2.37 23.12
CA ALA A 28 17.26 2.76 24.50
C ALA A 28 16.41 4.01 24.74
N LYS A 29 15.45 3.92 25.67
CA LYS A 29 14.74 5.10 26.17
C LYS A 29 15.11 5.32 27.62
N MET A 30 15.56 6.53 27.93
CA MET A 30 15.77 6.98 29.30
C MET A 30 14.39 7.25 29.92
N ARG A 31 14.09 6.56 31.01
CA ARG A 31 12.88 6.82 31.81
C ARG A 31 13.10 8.04 32.70
N PRO A 32 12.03 8.69 33.18
CA PRO A 32 12.13 9.85 34.07
C PRO A 32 12.85 9.55 35.40
N ASP A 33 12.99 8.28 35.77
CA ASP A 33 13.72 7.79 36.95
C ASP A 33 15.24 7.63 36.71
N GLY A 34 15.74 7.98 35.52
CA GLY A 34 17.15 7.85 35.15
C GLY A 34 17.55 6.46 34.67
N LEU A 35 16.62 5.49 34.62
CA LEU A 35 16.91 4.14 34.14
C LEU A 35 16.82 4.07 32.61
N LEU A 36 17.84 3.47 32.00
CA LEU A 36 17.88 3.21 30.57
C LEU A 36 17.17 1.88 30.27
N VAL A 37 15.99 1.95 29.64
CA VAL A 37 15.20 0.76 29.31
C VAL A 37 15.30 0.46 27.82
N ILE A 38 15.70 -0.76 27.49
CA ILE A 38 15.78 -1.27 26.13
C ILE A 38 14.39 -1.72 25.70
N GLN A 39 13.82 -1.05 24.70
CA GLN A 39 12.55 -1.42 24.10
C GLN A 39 12.76 -1.92 22.66
N PRO A 40 12.03 -2.95 22.21
CA PRO A 40 12.08 -3.37 20.82
C PRO A 40 11.67 -2.19 19.93
N ARG A 41 12.47 -1.93 18.90
CA ARG A 41 12.20 -0.84 17.96
C ARG A 41 11.01 -1.27 17.10
N ARG A 42 9.82 -0.80 17.44
CA ARG A 42 8.64 -1.00 16.58
C ARG A 42 8.93 -0.38 15.22
N VAL A 43 9.09 -1.21 14.20
CA VAL A 43 9.08 -0.78 12.81
C VAL A 43 7.65 -0.32 12.52
N GLN A 44 7.34 0.94 12.77
CA GLN A 44 6.12 1.52 12.21
C GLN A 44 6.27 1.42 10.70
N SER A 45 5.34 0.72 10.05
CA SER A 45 5.27 0.67 8.59
C SER A 45 5.39 2.09 8.07
N ARG A 46 6.45 2.36 7.29
CA ARG A 46 6.72 3.69 6.72
C ARG A 46 5.66 4.10 5.69
N ILE A 47 4.74 3.19 5.36
CA ILE A 47 3.62 3.44 4.47
C ILE A 47 2.56 4.22 5.27
N SER A 48 2.70 5.53 5.25
CA SER A 48 1.66 6.44 5.71
C SER A 48 0.47 6.38 4.74
N ALA A 49 -0.76 6.47 5.27
CA ALA A 49 -1.96 6.65 4.45
C ALA A 49 -1.82 7.83 3.46
N ARG A 50 -1.04 8.85 3.83
CA ARG A 50 -0.70 9.99 2.96
C ARG A 50 0.00 9.55 1.68
N THR A 51 0.96 8.63 1.78
CA THR A 51 1.70 8.11 0.62
C THR A 51 0.76 7.36 -0.32
N VAL A 52 -0.13 6.53 0.23
CA VAL A 52 -1.12 5.77 -0.55
C VAL A 52 -2.05 6.72 -1.32
N VAL A 53 -2.56 7.77 -0.68
CA VAL A 53 -3.43 8.76 -1.31
C VAL A 53 -2.72 9.52 -2.44
N ILE A 54 -1.45 9.92 -2.24
CA ILE A 54 -0.68 10.61 -3.28
C ILE A 54 -0.46 9.70 -4.49
N PHE A 55 -0.09 8.44 -4.28
CA PHE A 55 0.08 7.47 -5.37
C PHE A 55 -1.23 7.21 -6.11
N ALA A 56 -2.35 7.05 -5.40
CA ALA A 56 -3.65 6.88 -6.01
C ALA A 56 -4.05 8.10 -6.87
N GLY A 57 -3.81 9.32 -6.36
CA GLY A 57 -4.05 10.55 -7.11
C GLY A 57 -3.20 10.67 -8.37
N ALA A 58 -1.90 10.38 -8.26
CA ALA A 58 -0.99 10.37 -9.41
C ALA A 58 -1.42 9.35 -10.48
N PHE A 59 -1.89 8.18 -10.04
CA PHE A 59 -2.40 7.14 -10.95
C PHE A 59 -3.65 7.60 -11.72
N LEU A 60 -4.62 8.23 -11.03
CA LEU A 60 -5.81 8.79 -11.68
C LEU A 60 -5.46 9.91 -12.67
N LEU A 61 -4.52 10.78 -12.31
CA LEU A 61 -4.04 11.83 -13.21
C LEU A 61 -3.39 11.26 -14.47
N PHE A 62 -2.53 10.26 -14.33
CA PHE A 62 -1.90 9.57 -15.45
C PHE A 62 -2.94 8.91 -16.38
N LYS A 63 -3.96 8.29 -15.78
CA LYS A 63 -5.06 7.65 -16.53
C LYS A 63 -5.90 8.67 -17.30
N GLY A 64 -6.30 9.77 -16.64
CA GLY A 64 -7.00 10.87 -17.30
C GLY A 64 -6.16 11.56 -18.39
N PHE A 65 -4.84 11.65 -18.19
CA PHE A 65 -3.91 12.12 -19.21
C PHE A 65 -3.87 11.20 -20.43
N LEU A 66 -3.80 9.87 -20.23
CA LEU A 66 -3.88 8.91 -21.34
C LEU A 66 -5.19 9.05 -22.12
N MET A 67 -6.33 9.15 -21.41
CA MET A 67 -7.63 9.36 -22.06
C MET A 67 -7.68 10.68 -22.84
N ALA A 68 -7.09 11.76 -22.32
CA ALA A 68 -7.04 13.06 -22.98
C ALA A 68 -6.10 13.06 -24.20
N ALA A 69 -4.94 12.40 -24.10
CA ALA A 69 -3.92 12.36 -25.14
C ALA A 69 -4.28 11.39 -26.28
N LEU A 70 -4.88 10.24 -25.97
CA LEU A 70 -5.27 9.23 -26.96
C LEU A 70 -6.69 9.44 -27.49
N GLY A 71 -7.52 10.19 -26.77
CA GLY A 71 -8.96 10.25 -26.98
C GLY A 71 -9.68 9.02 -26.39
N PHE A 72 -10.92 9.22 -25.95
CA PHE A 72 -11.73 8.21 -25.28
C PHE A 72 -11.87 6.90 -26.08
N GLY A 73 -12.07 6.99 -27.41
CA GLY A 73 -12.24 5.80 -28.25
C GLY A 73 -10.99 4.92 -28.37
N SER A 74 -9.81 5.51 -28.60
CA SER A 74 -8.56 4.75 -28.70
C SER A 74 -8.10 4.20 -27.35
N TYR A 75 -8.43 4.90 -26.26
CA TYR A 75 -8.17 4.42 -24.90
C TYR A 75 -8.95 3.13 -24.61
N ASP A 76 -10.27 3.13 -24.85
CA ASP A 76 -11.12 1.96 -24.58
C ASP A 76 -10.72 0.75 -25.43
N GLU A 77 -10.32 0.96 -26.68
CA GLU A 77 -9.84 -0.11 -27.55
C GLU A 77 -8.57 -0.77 -26.98
N ARG A 78 -7.61 0.02 -26.48
CA ARG A 78 -6.38 -0.50 -25.86
C ARG A 78 -6.66 -1.25 -24.56
N VAL A 79 -7.59 -0.77 -23.74
CA VAL A 79 -8.01 -1.46 -22.51
C VAL A 79 -8.65 -2.81 -22.86
N ARG A 80 -9.45 -2.85 -23.93
CA ARG A 80 -10.06 -4.09 -24.42
C ARG A 80 -9.02 -5.07 -24.96
N THR A 81 -8.03 -4.61 -25.73
CA THR A 81 -6.91 -5.46 -26.16
C THR A 81 -6.14 -6.03 -24.96
N LEU A 82 -5.94 -5.23 -23.91
CA LEU A 82 -5.29 -5.67 -22.67
C LEU A 82 -6.11 -6.76 -21.94
N ALA A 83 -7.44 -6.67 -21.98
CA ALA A 83 -8.34 -7.65 -21.38
C ALA A 83 -8.34 -9.01 -22.11
N GLU A 84 -7.95 -9.03 -23.39
CA GLU A 84 -7.86 -10.26 -24.19
C GLU A 84 -6.53 -11.00 -23.99
N GLY A 85 -5.53 -10.35 -23.39
CA GLY A 85 -4.19 -10.87 -23.18
C GLY A 85 -4.04 -11.90 -22.04
N SER A 86 -2.80 -12.04 -21.58
CA SER A 86 -2.34 -12.88 -20.47
C SER A 86 -2.92 -12.47 -19.10
N ALA A 87 -2.76 -13.31 -18.08
CA ALA A 87 -3.30 -13.04 -16.74
C ALA A 87 -2.83 -11.70 -16.14
N LEU A 88 -1.58 -11.30 -16.42
CA LEU A 88 -1.04 -10.01 -15.97
C LEU A 88 -1.67 -8.83 -16.72
N GLU A 89 -1.88 -8.99 -18.03
CA GLU A 89 -2.50 -7.96 -18.88
C GLU A 89 -3.98 -7.76 -18.52
N ARG A 90 -4.70 -8.84 -18.21
CA ARG A 90 -6.07 -8.80 -17.70
C ARG A 90 -6.18 -8.06 -16.37
N ALA A 91 -5.22 -8.27 -15.47
CA ALA A 91 -5.18 -7.54 -14.20
C ALA A 91 -4.94 -6.03 -14.45
N GLY A 92 -4.05 -5.69 -15.40
CA GLY A 92 -3.87 -4.32 -15.85
C GLY A 92 -5.15 -3.73 -16.45
N ALA A 93 -5.85 -4.48 -17.29
CA ALA A 93 -7.10 -4.07 -17.93
C ALA A 93 -8.19 -3.75 -16.91
N PHE A 94 -8.32 -4.58 -15.87
CA PHE A 94 -9.26 -4.38 -14.78
C PHE A 94 -9.00 -3.07 -14.03
N ILE A 95 -7.73 -2.76 -13.73
CA ILE A 95 -7.35 -1.51 -13.07
C ILE A 95 -7.59 -0.29 -14.00
N MET A 96 -7.43 -0.49 -15.31
CA MET A 96 -7.55 0.57 -16.32
C MET A 96 -8.98 0.84 -16.81
N GLN A 97 -10.01 0.13 -16.35
CA GLN A 97 -11.41 0.42 -16.73
C GLN A 97 -11.80 1.87 -16.45
N ALA A 98 -12.43 2.57 -17.40
CA ALA A 98 -12.76 3.98 -17.24
C ALA A 98 -13.56 4.26 -15.95
N ASP A 99 -13.00 5.08 -15.06
CA ASP A 99 -13.65 5.49 -13.81
C ASP A 99 -14.10 6.96 -13.89
N PRO A 100 -15.17 7.35 -13.16
CA PRO A 100 -15.73 8.70 -13.25
C PRO A 100 -14.73 9.82 -12.94
N ALA A 101 -13.74 9.58 -12.08
CA ALA A 101 -12.72 10.56 -11.73
C ALA A 101 -11.72 10.77 -12.88
N SER A 102 -11.23 9.69 -13.50
CA SER A 102 -10.35 9.75 -14.67
C SER A 102 -11.03 10.41 -15.87
N VAL A 103 -12.32 10.16 -16.09
CA VAL A 103 -13.11 10.81 -17.14
C VAL A 103 -13.22 12.32 -16.91
N TYR A 104 -13.50 12.74 -15.67
CA TYR A 104 -13.54 14.17 -15.31
C TYR A 104 -12.19 14.86 -15.55
N ILE A 105 -11.09 14.21 -15.16
CA ILE A 105 -9.73 14.70 -15.41
C ILE A 105 -9.47 14.83 -16.91
N ALA A 106 -9.82 13.81 -17.69
CA ALA A 106 -9.63 13.81 -19.14
C ALA A 106 -10.40 14.95 -19.83
N GLN A 107 -11.65 15.21 -19.41
CA GLN A 107 -12.45 16.33 -19.93
C GLN A 107 -11.86 17.71 -19.60
N LYS A 108 -11.17 17.83 -18.46
CA LYS A 108 -10.50 19.08 -18.06
C LYS A 108 -9.15 19.30 -18.74
N ILE A 109 -8.40 18.24 -19.00
CA ILE A 109 -7.07 18.31 -19.64
C ILE A 109 -7.18 18.32 -21.17
N GLY A 110 -8.18 17.65 -21.75
CA GLY A 110 -8.40 17.57 -23.20
C GLY A 110 -8.38 18.91 -23.95
N PRO A 111 -8.95 20.01 -23.43
CA PRO A 111 -8.88 21.33 -24.07
C PRO A 111 -7.48 21.95 -24.12
N VAL A 112 -6.54 21.50 -23.28
CA VAL A 112 -5.16 22.04 -23.20
C VAL A 112 -4.20 21.29 -24.16
N LEU A 113 -4.55 20.06 -24.53
CA LEU A 113 -3.76 19.20 -25.42
C LEU A 113 -4.17 19.29 -26.90
N ARG A 114 -5.19 20.10 -27.23
CA ARG A 114 -5.79 20.19 -28.55
C ARG A 114 -5.30 21.40 -29.35
#